data_AF-A0A9X7PI92-F1
#
_entry.id   AF-A0A9X7PI92-F1
#
_cell.length_a   1.000
_cell.length_b   1.000
_cell.length_c   1.000
_cell.angle_alpha   90.00
_cell.angle_beta   90.00
_cell.angle_gamma   90.00
#
_symmetry.space_group_name_H-M   'P 1'
#
loop_
_entity.id
_entity.type
_entity.pdbx_description
1 polymer ?
#
loop_
_entity_poly.entity_id
_entity_poly.type
_entity_poly.pdbx_seq_one_letter_code
_entity_poly.pdbx_strand_id
1 'polypeptide(L)'
;MGWWGKSADDGSAGRILEAITGLKGELGKALRDGFLELRRQNGELREELRELRRTVQDVHKDAAEHRRETEALRQELQAEAAARREDAARREDAVRREDTARREAAGTLSRAGAGAEARAGTGDDRADLGAVPDAGTDGDPHGKRLEKAAGISAAELICHRDTWAFIVEQAARNAHFRVPGEVTAGKDGATSVVVSGRSLMAILTALNAVRQQGRAADPGDCALARKFYDRIAAVVDTVGPAGHRPQAAGHSGHAGHAGHSGAEAPQRAVIVIDDRPGRPAAASSP
;
A
#
# COMPACT_ATOMS: atom_id res chain seq x y z
N MET A 1 25.76 -75.63 61.13
CA MET A 1 25.99 -75.17 59.74
C MET A 1 25.48 -76.26 58.81
N GLY A 2 24.62 -76.06 57.83
CA GLY A 2 23.87 -74.92 57.33
C GLY A 2 22.90 -75.48 56.29
N TRP A 3 21.67 -75.01 56.27
CA TRP A 3 20.70 -75.38 55.22
C TRP A 3 19.92 -74.12 54.88
N TRP A 4 20.44 -73.39 53.89
CA TRP A 4 19.87 -72.14 53.39
C TRP A 4 18.91 -72.45 52.24
N GLY A 5 17.80 -71.70 52.22
CA GLY A 5 16.70 -71.82 51.28
C GLY A 5 17.14 -71.65 49.82
N LYS A 6 16.67 -72.58 48.97
CA LYS A 6 16.90 -72.56 47.53
C LYS A 6 15.74 -73.28 46.84
N SER A 7 14.56 -72.67 46.76
CA SER A 7 13.49 -73.23 45.92
C SER A 7 12.33 -72.31 45.51
N ALA A 8 12.34 -71.01 45.85
CA ALA A 8 11.21 -70.11 45.53
C ALA A 8 11.48 -69.12 44.37
N ASP A 9 12.73 -68.91 43.95
CA ASP A 9 13.11 -67.80 43.05
C ASP A 9 13.21 -68.14 41.55
N ASP A 10 13.17 -69.42 41.18
CA ASP A 10 13.42 -69.83 39.78
C ASP A 10 12.20 -69.56 38.87
N GLY A 11 10.98 -69.69 39.41
CA GLY A 11 9.73 -69.45 38.67
C GLY A 11 9.29 -67.98 38.58
N SER A 12 9.76 -67.12 39.49
CA SER A 12 9.55 -65.66 39.43
C SER A 12 10.45 -65.04 38.36
N ALA A 13 11.74 -65.42 38.33
CA ALA A 13 12.69 -64.96 37.33
C ALA A 13 12.28 -65.34 35.90
N GLY A 14 11.81 -66.57 35.68
CA GLY A 14 11.32 -67.02 34.36
C GLY A 14 10.13 -66.20 33.84
N ARG A 15 9.15 -65.90 34.70
CA ARG A 15 7.98 -65.07 34.33
C ARG A 15 8.36 -63.62 34.03
N ILE A 16 9.32 -63.07 34.77
CA ILE A 16 9.82 -61.70 34.52
C ILE A 16 10.52 -61.64 33.16
N LEU A 17 11.36 -62.64 32.82
CA LEU A 17 12.02 -62.70 31.51
C LEU A 17 11.02 -62.82 30.37
N GLU A 18 9.97 -63.63 30.52
CA GLU A 18 8.89 -63.76 29.52
C GLU A 18 8.10 -62.46 29.34
N ALA A 19 7.81 -61.74 30.42
CA ALA A 19 7.19 -60.42 30.35
C ALA A 19 8.08 -59.39 29.65
N ILE A 20 9.39 -59.40 29.91
CA ILE A 20 10.36 -58.50 29.26
C ILE A 20 10.48 -58.81 27.77
N THR A 21 10.51 -60.10 27.37
CA THR A 21 10.56 -60.47 25.96
C THR A 21 9.25 -60.11 25.24
N GLY A 22 8.10 -60.29 25.90
CA GLY A 22 6.80 -59.85 25.41
C GLY A 22 6.76 -58.33 25.17
N LEU A 23 7.10 -57.54 26.18
CA LEU A 23 7.15 -56.07 26.09
C LEU A 23 8.11 -55.59 25.02
N LYS A 24 9.29 -56.21 24.88
CA LYS A 24 10.25 -55.89 23.83
C LYS A 24 9.69 -56.19 22.43
N GLY A 25 8.93 -57.27 22.30
CA GLY A 25 8.24 -57.64 21.06
C GLY A 25 7.15 -56.63 20.67
N GLU A 26 6.29 -56.27 21.62
CA GLU A 26 5.21 -55.28 21.43
C GLU A 26 5.77 -53.89 21.13
N LEU A 27 6.77 -53.44 21.89
CA LEU A 27 7.44 -52.16 21.63
C LEU A 27 8.10 -52.16 20.25
N GLY A 28 8.77 -53.25 19.87
CA GLY A 28 9.38 -53.39 18.55
C GLY A 28 8.35 -53.36 17.42
N LYS A 29 7.16 -53.92 17.63
CA LYS A 29 6.05 -53.87 16.67
C LYS A 29 5.47 -52.46 16.59
N ALA A 30 5.14 -51.83 17.71
CA ALA A 30 4.60 -50.48 17.77
C ALA A 30 5.54 -49.45 17.11
N LEU A 31 6.84 -49.57 17.34
CA LEU A 31 7.85 -48.70 16.70
C LEU A 31 7.92 -48.92 15.19
N ARG A 32 7.85 -50.17 14.70
CA ARG A 32 7.83 -50.45 13.25
C ARG A 32 6.57 -49.92 12.60
N ASP A 33 5.42 -50.18 13.20
CA ASP A 33 4.12 -49.73 12.68
C ASP A 33 4.05 -48.19 12.66
N GLY A 34 4.49 -47.54 13.74
CA GLY A 34 4.59 -46.07 13.81
C GLY A 34 5.56 -45.47 12.79
N PHE A 35 6.71 -46.11 12.53
CA PHE A 35 7.64 -45.66 11.50
C PHE A 35 7.07 -45.80 10.08
N LEU A 36 6.35 -46.89 9.80
CA LEU A 36 5.68 -47.09 8.51
C LEU A 36 4.59 -46.05 8.29
N GLU A 37 3.79 -45.75 9.31
CA GLU A 37 2.75 -44.73 9.25
C GLU A 37 3.35 -43.32 9.05
N LEU A 38 4.39 -42.97 9.80
CA LEU A 38 5.07 -41.68 9.62
C LEU A 38 5.68 -41.55 8.22
N ARG A 39 6.20 -42.65 7.65
CA ARG A 39 6.72 -42.66 6.28
C ARG A 39 5.61 -42.48 5.25
N ARG A 40 4.44 -43.08 5.47
CA ARG A 40 3.25 -42.88 4.63
C ARG A 40 2.80 -41.42 4.64
N GLN A 41 2.62 -40.84 5.83
CA GLN A 41 2.22 -39.43 6.00
C GLN A 41 3.24 -38.46 5.38
N ASN A 42 4.53 -38.70 5.56
CA ASN A 42 5.57 -37.90 4.90
C ASN A 42 5.55 -38.04 3.37
N GLY A 43 5.14 -39.20 2.85
CA GLY A 43 4.93 -39.40 1.43
C GLY A 43 3.77 -38.55 0.90
N GLU A 44 2.64 -38.60 1.59
CA GLU A 44 1.42 -37.84 1.27
C GLU A 44 1.66 -36.33 1.31
N LEU A 45 2.24 -35.80 2.39
CA LEU A 45 2.57 -34.38 2.50
C LEU A 45 3.53 -33.91 1.40
N ARG A 46 4.45 -34.77 0.95
CA ARG A 46 5.36 -34.45 -0.15
C ARG A 46 4.65 -34.43 -1.50
N GLU A 47 3.60 -35.22 -1.69
CA GLU A 47 2.76 -35.14 -2.88
C GLU A 47 1.90 -33.88 -2.85
N GLU A 48 1.22 -33.60 -1.73
CA GLU A 48 0.43 -32.38 -1.55
C GLU A 48 1.27 -31.11 -1.78
N LEU A 49 2.49 -31.05 -1.26
CA LEU A 49 3.39 -29.92 -1.48
C LEU A 49 3.81 -29.79 -2.96
N ARG A 50 3.95 -30.92 -3.67
CA ARG A 50 4.26 -30.92 -5.11
C ARG A 50 3.06 -30.45 -5.93
N GLU A 51 1.86 -30.89 -5.58
CA GLU A 51 0.62 -30.45 -6.21
C GLU A 51 0.39 -28.95 -5.98
N LEU A 52 0.49 -28.49 -4.73
CA LEU A 52 0.35 -27.08 -4.37
C LEU A 52 1.38 -26.20 -5.11
N ARG A 53 2.61 -26.69 -5.27
CA ARG A 53 3.62 -25.97 -6.04
C ARG A 53 3.24 -25.84 -7.52
N ARG A 54 2.67 -26.89 -8.13
CA ARG A 54 2.19 -26.85 -9.51
C ARG A 54 1.04 -25.85 -9.65
N THR A 55 0.03 -25.93 -8.80
CA THR A 55 -1.11 -25.00 -8.85
C THR A 55 -0.67 -23.55 -8.66
N VAL A 56 0.29 -23.29 -7.77
CA VAL A 56 0.85 -21.93 -7.61
C VAL A 56 1.59 -21.49 -8.87
N GLN A 57 2.35 -22.36 -9.54
CA GLN A 57 3.03 -22.04 -10.79
C GLN A 57 2.03 -21.72 -11.91
N ASP A 58 0.95 -22.48 -12.02
CA ASP A 58 -0.10 -22.25 -13.00
C ASP A 58 -0.79 -20.91 -12.76
N VAL A 59 -1.19 -20.61 -11.52
CA VAL A 59 -1.76 -19.30 -11.16
C VAL A 59 -0.80 -18.15 -11.46
N HIS A 60 0.51 -18.33 -11.26
CA HIS A 60 1.49 -17.29 -11.61
C HIS A 60 1.58 -17.07 -13.11
N LYS A 61 1.45 -18.12 -13.91
CA LYS A 61 1.43 -18.04 -15.37
C LYS A 61 0.18 -17.30 -15.84
N ASP A 62 -1.00 -17.68 -15.34
CA ASP A 62 -2.27 -17.04 -15.69
C ASP A 62 -2.27 -15.56 -15.28
N ALA A 63 -1.76 -15.24 -14.09
CA ALA A 63 -1.62 -13.85 -13.65
C ALA A 63 -0.63 -13.05 -14.52
N ALA A 64 0.42 -13.68 -15.05
CA ALA A 64 1.35 -13.02 -15.96
C ALA A 64 0.72 -12.77 -17.34
N GLU A 65 -0.12 -13.69 -17.81
CA GLU A 65 -0.88 -13.56 -19.06
C GLU A 65 -1.90 -12.41 -18.96
N HIS A 66 -2.75 -12.42 -17.92
CA HIS A 66 -3.70 -11.33 -17.70
C HIS A 66 -3.04 -9.96 -17.54
N ARG A 67 -1.87 -9.89 -16.88
CA ARG A 67 -1.12 -8.62 -16.81
C ARG A 67 -0.72 -8.11 -18.20
N ARG A 68 -0.28 -9.00 -19.10
CA ARG A 68 0.06 -8.62 -20.49
C ARG A 68 -1.17 -8.16 -21.26
N GLU A 69 -2.30 -8.85 -21.12
CA GLU A 69 -3.57 -8.46 -21.74
C GLU A 69 -4.04 -7.08 -21.25
N THR A 70 -4.02 -6.85 -19.94
CA THR A 70 -4.42 -5.54 -19.39
C THR A 70 -3.50 -4.41 -19.85
N GLU A 71 -2.20 -4.66 -20.00
CA GLU A 71 -1.26 -3.67 -20.50
C GLU A 71 -1.50 -3.37 -21.99
N ALA A 72 -1.77 -4.39 -22.79
CA ALA A 72 -2.13 -4.22 -24.20
C ALA A 72 -3.40 -3.38 -24.37
N LEU A 73 -4.47 -3.70 -23.63
CA LEU A 73 -5.72 -2.94 -23.65
C LEU A 73 -5.54 -1.49 -23.18
N ARG A 74 -4.71 -1.26 -22.16
CA ARG A 74 -4.38 0.10 -21.71
C ARG A 74 -3.65 0.88 -22.80
N GLN A 75 -2.71 0.26 -23.51
CA GLN A 75 -1.99 0.89 -24.62
C GLN A 75 -2.92 1.22 -25.78
N GLU A 76 -3.85 0.33 -26.12
CA GLU A 76 -4.88 0.58 -27.15
C GLU A 76 -5.77 1.76 -26.77
N LEU A 77 -6.30 1.80 -25.53
CA LEU A 77 -7.12 2.92 -25.05
C LEU A 77 -6.36 4.25 -25.03
N GLN A 78 -5.07 4.23 -24.68
CA GLN A 78 -4.22 5.42 -24.71
C GLN A 78 -3.98 5.90 -26.15
N ALA A 79 -3.73 4.98 -27.08
CA ALA A 79 -3.56 5.31 -28.49
C ALA A 79 -4.85 5.91 -29.08
N GLU A 80 -6.01 5.34 -28.78
CA GLU A 80 -7.29 5.91 -29.19
C GLU A 80 -7.55 7.29 -28.58
N ALA A 81 -7.25 7.48 -27.30
CA ALA A 81 -7.41 8.77 -26.63
C ALA A 81 -6.48 9.84 -27.22
N ALA A 82 -5.25 9.47 -27.58
CA ALA A 82 -4.31 10.35 -28.28
C ALA A 82 -4.85 10.75 -29.66
N ALA A 83 -5.33 9.78 -30.45
CA ALA A 83 -5.92 10.05 -31.76
C ALA A 83 -7.13 10.99 -31.66
N ARG A 84 -8.05 10.75 -30.69
CA ARG A 84 -9.21 11.64 -30.46
C ARG A 84 -8.81 13.06 -30.07
N ARG A 85 -7.72 13.22 -29.29
CA ARG A 85 -7.19 14.54 -28.91
C ARG A 85 -6.59 15.26 -30.11
N GLU A 86 -5.84 14.56 -30.95
CA GLU A 86 -5.29 15.14 -32.19
C GLU A 86 -6.40 15.58 -33.14
N ASP A 87 -7.44 14.78 -33.31
CA ASP A 87 -8.61 15.14 -34.13
C ASP A 87 -9.35 16.35 -33.57
N ALA A 88 -9.52 16.43 -32.25
CA ALA A 88 -10.11 17.59 -31.60
C ALA A 88 -9.27 18.86 -31.80
N ALA A 89 -7.95 18.78 -31.63
CA ALA A 89 -7.04 19.89 -31.87
C ALA A 89 -7.08 20.36 -33.33
N ARG A 90 -7.10 19.43 -34.30
CA ARG A 90 -7.25 19.76 -35.73
C ARG A 90 -8.55 20.50 -36.02
N ARG A 91 -9.66 20.10 -35.38
CA ARG A 91 -10.96 20.76 -35.52
C ARG A 91 -10.94 22.16 -34.90
N GLU A 92 -10.39 22.32 -33.70
CA GLU A 92 -10.26 23.62 -33.04
C GLU A 92 -9.40 24.59 -33.85
N ASP A 93 -8.28 24.13 -34.41
CA ASP A 93 -7.43 24.94 -35.27
C ASP A 93 -8.15 25.33 -36.58
N ALA A 94 -8.98 24.44 -37.14
CA ALA A 94 -9.79 24.77 -38.32
C ALA A 94 -10.83 25.87 -38.00
N VAL A 95 -11.53 25.77 -36.87
CA VAL A 95 -12.49 26.81 -36.43
C VAL A 95 -11.75 28.13 -36.17
N ARG A 96 -10.59 28.10 -35.49
CA ARG A 96 -9.81 29.30 -35.22
C ARG A 96 -9.38 30.00 -36.52
N ARG A 97 -8.94 29.24 -37.54
CA ARG A 97 -8.58 29.78 -38.86
C ARG A 97 -9.78 30.43 -39.56
N GLU A 98 -10.94 29.79 -39.49
CA GLU A 98 -12.17 30.34 -40.08
C GLU A 98 -12.60 31.64 -39.38
N ASP A 99 -12.55 31.69 -38.05
CA ASP A 99 -12.87 32.88 -37.27
C ASP A 99 -11.89 34.03 -37.55
N THR A 100 -10.59 33.74 -37.69
CA THR A 100 -9.61 34.76 -38.09
C THR A 100 -9.91 35.30 -39.50
N ALA A 101 -10.23 34.42 -40.46
CA ALA A 101 -10.57 34.85 -41.81
C ALA A 101 -11.86 35.69 -41.86
N ARG A 102 -12.88 35.33 -41.06
CA ARG A 102 -14.12 36.12 -40.92
C ARG A 102 -13.85 37.51 -40.33
N ARG A 103 -12.99 37.61 -39.31
CA ARG A 103 -12.60 38.90 -38.70
C ARG A 103 -11.81 39.77 -39.67
N GLU A 104 -10.90 39.20 -40.44
CA GLU A 104 -10.15 39.92 -41.47
C GLU A 104 -11.08 40.43 -42.58
N ALA A 105 -12.02 39.60 -43.06
CA ALA A 105 -13.02 40.03 -44.04
C ALA A 105 -13.91 41.17 -43.50
N ALA A 106 -14.38 41.07 -42.25
CA ALA A 106 -15.15 42.12 -41.59
C ALA A 106 -14.33 43.41 -41.39
N GLY A 107 -13.06 43.31 -41.02
CA GLY A 107 -12.15 44.45 -40.90
C GLY A 107 -11.87 45.13 -42.24
N THR A 108 -11.80 44.35 -43.33
CA THR A 108 -11.61 44.88 -44.69
C THR A 108 -12.86 45.62 -45.17
N LEU A 109 -14.06 45.08 -44.89
CA LEU A 109 -15.34 45.73 -45.14
C LEU A 109 -15.51 47.01 -44.29
N SER A 110 -15.12 46.97 -43.02
CA SER A 110 -15.15 48.14 -42.12
C SER A 110 -14.17 49.22 -42.55
N ARG A 111 -12.98 48.86 -43.08
CA ARG A 111 -12.02 49.82 -43.65
C ARG A 111 -12.51 50.42 -44.98
N ALA A 112 -13.22 49.64 -45.80
CA ALA A 112 -13.89 50.15 -46.99
C ALA A 112 -15.05 51.11 -46.64
N GLY A 113 -15.76 50.88 -45.54
CA GLY A 113 -16.77 51.79 -44.99
C GLY A 113 -16.20 53.03 -44.29
N ALA A 114 -15.12 52.88 -43.53
CA ALA A 114 -14.41 53.99 -42.88
C ALA A 114 -13.64 54.88 -43.87
N GLY A 115 -13.43 54.43 -45.11
CA GLY A 115 -13.01 55.29 -46.22
C GLY A 115 -14.07 56.32 -46.63
N ALA A 116 -15.32 56.18 -46.18
CA ALA A 116 -16.41 57.13 -46.40
C ALA A 116 -16.70 58.02 -45.16
N GLU A 117 -16.36 57.59 -43.95
CA GLU A 117 -16.64 58.35 -42.72
C GLU A 117 -15.48 58.24 -41.72
N ALA A 118 -14.55 59.20 -41.76
CA ALA A 118 -13.90 59.83 -40.58
C ALA A 118 -12.72 60.72 -40.99
N ARG A 119 -13.01 62.00 -41.30
CA ARG A 119 -12.22 63.09 -40.71
C ARG A 119 -12.73 63.25 -39.28
N ALA A 120 -11.93 62.86 -38.29
CA ALA A 120 -11.83 63.44 -36.94
C ALA A 120 -11.34 62.39 -35.93
N GLY A 121 -10.39 62.79 -35.07
CA GLY A 121 -10.28 62.22 -33.72
C GLY A 121 -9.00 61.47 -33.39
N THR A 122 -8.00 62.25 -32.99
CA THR A 122 -6.85 61.89 -32.15
C THR A 122 -7.24 61.08 -30.91
N GLY A 123 -6.39 60.15 -30.46
CA GLY A 123 -6.52 59.52 -29.14
C GLY A 123 -5.57 58.35 -28.93
N ASP A 124 -4.39 58.68 -28.42
CA ASP A 124 -3.37 57.80 -27.84
C ASP A 124 -3.89 57.15 -26.53
N ASP A 125 -3.66 55.86 -26.34
CA ASP A 125 -2.96 55.31 -25.17
C ASP A 125 -3.14 53.79 -25.06
N ARG A 126 -2.01 53.14 -24.77
CA ARG A 126 -1.80 51.69 -24.79
C ARG A 126 -1.53 51.23 -23.36
N ALA A 127 -2.03 50.02 -23.07
CA ALA A 127 -1.58 49.09 -22.02
C ALA A 127 -1.96 49.38 -20.57
N ASP A 128 -2.74 48.46 -19.98
CA ASP A 128 -2.27 47.72 -18.81
C ASP A 128 -2.94 46.34 -18.74
N LEU A 129 -2.12 45.29 -18.89
CA LEU A 129 -2.45 43.91 -18.61
C LEU A 129 -1.43 43.44 -17.57
N GLY A 130 -1.91 42.96 -16.43
CA GLY A 130 -1.17 41.98 -15.63
C GLY A 130 -0.97 42.35 -14.17
N ALA A 131 -2.01 42.16 -13.36
CA ALA A 131 -1.84 41.86 -11.95
C ALA A 131 -2.05 40.36 -11.75
N VAL A 132 -0.95 39.60 -11.73
CA VAL A 132 -0.91 38.25 -11.16
C VAL A 132 -0.67 38.44 -9.66
N PRO A 133 -1.59 38.05 -8.76
CA PRO A 133 -1.27 38.00 -7.35
C PRO A 133 -0.37 36.79 -7.09
N ASP A 134 0.88 37.12 -6.80
CA ASP A 134 1.83 36.36 -5.99
C ASP A 134 1.14 35.75 -4.76
N ALA A 135 1.06 34.42 -4.71
CA ALA A 135 0.64 33.67 -3.54
C ALA A 135 1.86 33.01 -2.90
N GLY A 136 2.66 33.86 -2.24
CA GLY A 136 3.65 33.44 -1.26
C GLY A 136 3.00 32.81 -0.04
N THR A 137 3.44 31.59 0.26
CA THR A 137 3.75 31.10 1.61
C THR A 137 2.60 30.96 2.60
N ASP A 138 1.72 30.00 2.31
CA ASP A 138 1.28 29.04 3.33
C ASP A 138 1.99 27.72 3.04
N GLY A 139 3.00 27.38 3.84
CA GLY A 139 3.99 26.35 3.52
C GLY A 139 3.36 25.02 3.11
N ASP A 140 3.79 24.50 1.96
CA ASP A 140 3.25 23.31 1.29
C ASP A 140 2.87 22.22 2.32
N PRO A 141 1.55 22.00 2.56
CA PRO A 141 1.09 21.05 3.55
C PRO A 141 1.43 19.60 3.15
N HIS A 142 1.81 19.36 1.89
CA HIS A 142 2.37 18.08 1.48
C HIS A 142 3.83 17.95 1.95
N GLY A 143 4.68 18.94 1.66
CA GLY A 143 6.07 19.00 2.12
C GLY A 143 6.23 18.78 3.63
N LYS A 144 5.45 19.47 4.47
CA LYS A 144 5.46 19.28 5.93
C LYS A 144 5.13 17.85 6.36
N ARG A 145 4.25 17.16 5.63
CA ARG A 145 3.90 15.76 5.91
C ARG A 145 4.98 14.79 5.48
N LEU A 146 5.71 15.09 4.39
CA LEU A 146 6.86 14.30 3.99
C LEU A 146 7.98 14.38 5.04
N GLU A 147 8.24 15.56 5.60
CA GLU A 147 9.19 15.75 6.71
C GLU A 147 8.80 14.93 7.95
N LYS A 148 7.52 14.98 8.36
CA LYS A 148 7.01 14.14 9.45
C LYS A 148 7.15 12.65 9.15
N ALA A 149 6.81 12.21 7.94
CA ALA A 149 6.92 10.82 7.52
C ALA A 149 8.37 10.31 7.50
N ALA A 150 9.33 11.18 7.17
CA ALA A 150 10.76 10.86 7.24
C ALA A 150 11.23 10.58 8.68
N GLY A 151 10.59 11.18 9.68
CA GLY A 151 10.83 10.93 11.10
C GLY A 151 10.19 9.64 11.66
N ILE A 152 9.30 9.00 10.90
CA ILE A 152 8.63 7.76 11.32
C ILE A 152 9.53 6.57 10.99
N SER A 153 9.91 5.80 12.01
CA SER A 153 10.76 4.61 11.82
C SER A 153 10.01 3.51 11.06
N ALA A 154 8.78 3.22 11.48
CA ALA A 154 7.91 2.25 10.83
C ALA A 154 6.45 2.67 10.98
N ALA A 155 5.65 2.41 9.95
CA ALA A 155 4.20 2.57 9.98
C ALA A 155 3.51 1.25 9.63
N GLU A 156 2.52 0.85 10.41
CA GLU A 156 1.70 -0.32 10.10
C GLU A 156 0.42 0.13 9.39
N LEU A 157 0.20 -0.33 8.16
CA LEU A 157 -1.01 -0.10 7.38
C LEU A 157 -1.93 -1.30 7.50
N ILE A 158 -3.13 -1.09 8.02
CA ILE A 158 -4.19 -2.10 8.07
C ILE A 158 -5.29 -1.66 7.10
N CYS A 159 -5.49 -2.42 6.02
CA CYS A 159 -6.43 -2.08 4.94
C CYS A 159 -6.94 -3.35 4.22
N HIS A 160 -7.92 -3.22 3.31
CA HIS A 160 -8.33 -4.36 2.47
C HIS A 160 -7.21 -4.74 1.49
N ARG A 161 -7.15 -6.01 1.06
CA ARG A 161 -6.15 -6.49 0.08
C ARG A 161 -6.12 -5.62 -1.19
N ASP A 162 -7.28 -5.24 -1.70
CA ASP A 162 -7.38 -4.42 -2.91
C ASP A 162 -6.92 -2.97 -2.68
N THR A 163 -7.18 -2.41 -1.49
CA THR A 163 -6.64 -1.10 -1.09
C THR A 163 -5.12 -1.13 -1.08
N TRP A 164 -4.52 -2.20 -0.53
CA TRP A 164 -3.07 -2.37 -0.56
C TRP A 164 -2.53 -2.52 -1.98
N ALA A 165 -3.20 -3.32 -2.82
CA ALA A 165 -2.81 -3.49 -4.22
C ALA A 165 -2.82 -2.16 -4.99
N PHE A 166 -3.85 -1.34 -4.81
CA PHE A 166 -3.92 0.02 -5.36
C PHE A 166 -2.76 0.90 -4.88
N ILE A 167 -2.49 0.94 -3.58
CA ILE A 167 -1.37 1.72 -3.02
C ILE A 167 -0.03 1.30 -3.64
N VAL A 168 0.20 -0.01 -3.78
CA VAL A 168 1.41 -0.55 -4.42
C VAL A 168 1.49 -0.15 -5.88
N GLU A 169 0.40 -0.26 -6.65
CA GLU A 169 0.36 0.12 -8.06
C GLU A 169 0.79 1.58 -8.26
N GLN A 170 0.29 2.49 -7.42
CA GLN A 170 0.64 3.91 -7.50
C GLN A 170 2.07 4.18 -7.00
N ALA A 171 2.48 3.55 -5.89
CA ALA A 171 3.78 3.83 -5.25
C ALA A 171 4.96 3.13 -5.91
N ALA A 172 4.75 2.02 -6.65
CA ALA A 172 5.81 1.23 -7.27
C ALA A 172 6.67 2.01 -8.28
N ARG A 173 6.13 3.10 -8.85
CA ARG A 173 6.84 3.99 -9.78
C ARG A 173 7.79 4.96 -9.08
N ASN A 174 7.76 5.04 -7.75
CA ASN A 174 8.58 5.95 -6.96
C ASN A 174 9.89 5.28 -6.52
N ALA A 175 11.03 5.95 -6.75
CA ALA A 175 12.36 5.44 -6.44
C ALA A 175 12.58 5.08 -4.95
N HIS A 176 11.81 5.70 -4.05
CA HIS A 176 11.91 5.49 -2.61
C HIS A 176 10.98 4.40 -2.09
N PHE A 177 10.13 3.82 -2.94
CA PHE A 177 9.25 2.74 -2.54
C PHE A 177 10.00 1.40 -2.46
N ARG A 178 9.82 0.72 -1.34
CA ARG A 178 10.24 -0.67 -1.14
C ARG A 178 9.02 -1.46 -0.73
N VAL A 179 8.73 -2.53 -1.48
CA VAL A 179 7.68 -3.49 -1.15
C VAL A 179 8.07 -4.18 0.17
N PRO A 180 7.21 -4.13 1.19
CA PRO A 180 7.44 -4.82 2.46
C PRO A 180 7.58 -6.33 2.25
N GLY A 181 8.56 -6.93 2.91
CA GLY A 181 8.82 -8.37 2.82
C GLY A 181 7.77 -9.24 3.51
N GLU A 182 6.99 -8.67 4.43
CA GLU A 182 5.95 -9.36 5.18
C GLU A 182 4.62 -8.62 5.03
N VAL A 183 3.69 -9.29 4.34
CA VAL A 183 2.30 -8.85 4.15
C VAL A 183 1.45 -9.91 4.83
N THR A 184 0.88 -9.57 5.98
CA THR A 184 0.08 -10.52 6.76
C THR A 184 -1.37 -10.43 6.32
N ALA A 185 -1.91 -11.57 5.85
CA ALA A 185 -3.34 -11.69 5.58
C ALA A 185 -4.09 -11.79 6.91
N GLY A 186 -4.92 -10.80 7.19
CA GLY A 186 -5.86 -10.81 8.31
C GLY A 186 -7.14 -11.57 7.99
N LYS A 187 -8.01 -11.71 8.99
CA LYS A 187 -9.37 -12.24 8.80
C LYS A 187 -10.19 -11.27 7.93
N ASP A 188 -11.14 -11.80 7.16
CA ASP A 188 -12.11 -11.02 6.38
C ASP A 188 -11.52 -10.12 5.26
N GLY A 189 -10.42 -10.54 4.62
CA GLY A 189 -9.82 -9.79 3.50
C GLY A 189 -8.99 -8.58 3.90
N ALA A 190 -8.82 -8.33 5.21
CA ALA A 190 -7.89 -7.34 5.72
C ALA A 190 -6.44 -7.79 5.51
N THR A 191 -5.54 -6.83 5.34
CA THR A 191 -4.10 -7.03 5.17
C THR A 191 -3.40 -6.05 6.10
N SER A 192 -2.46 -6.54 6.92
CA SER A 192 -1.55 -5.68 7.71
C SER A 192 -0.15 -5.71 7.11
N VAL A 193 0.38 -4.50 6.88
CA VAL A 193 1.66 -4.29 6.21
C VAL A 193 2.49 -3.28 6.98
N VAL A 194 3.71 -3.63 7.35
CA VAL A 194 4.65 -2.69 7.97
C VAL A 194 5.52 -2.04 6.88
N VAL A 195 5.43 -0.71 6.76
CA VAL A 195 6.23 0.10 5.83
C VAL A 195 7.25 0.94 6.59
N SER A 196 8.42 1.18 5.99
CA SER A 196 9.39 2.16 6.50
C SER A 196 8.91 3.60 6.25
N GLY A 197 9.45 4.58 6.99
CA GLY A 197 9.20 6.00 6.72
C GLY A 197 9.49 6.42 5.27
N ARG A 198 10.56 5.87 4.65
CA ARG A 198 10.88 6.12 3.23
C ARG A 198 9.81 5.58 2.27
N SER A 199 9.30 4.38 2.53
CA SER A 199 8.19 3.83 1.77
C SER A 199 6.89 4.63 2.01
N LEU A 200 6.68 5.13 3.22
CA LEU A 200 5.53 5.99 3.55
C LEU A 200 5.56 7.34 2.81
N MET A 201 6.74 7.97 2.71
CA MET A 201 6.94 9.16 1.88
C MET A 201 6.59 8.86 0.42
N ALA A 202 7.09 7.75 -0.13
CA ALA A 202 6.81 7.36 -1.51
C ALA A 202 5.31 7.15 -1.77
N ILE A 203 4.60 6.54 -0.82
CA ILE A 203 3.13 6.39 -0.87
C ILE A 203 2.44 7.77 -0.87
N LEU A 204 2.78 8.65 0.08
CA LEU A 204 2.20 9.99 0.16
C LEU A 204 2.45 10.80 -1.12
N THR A 205 3.67 10.75 -1.66
CA THR A 205 4.03 11.43 -2.92
C THR A 205 3.23 10.89 -4.10
N ALA A 206 3.11 9.56 -4.23
CA ALA A 206 2.36 8.93 -5.31
C ALA A 206 0.87 9.29 -5.25
N LEU A 207 0.23 9.15 -4.07
CA LEU A 207 -1.18 9.47 -3.90
C LEU A 207 -1.46 10.98 -4.08
N ASN A 208 -0.52 11.85 -3.66
CA ASN A 208 -0.61 13.29 -3.93
C ASN A 208 -0.50 13.60 -5.42
N ALA A 209 0.37 12.90 -6.17
CA ALA A 209 0.44 13.08 -7.62
C ALA A 209 -0.88 12.67 -8.29
N VAL A 210 -1.42 11.49 -7.96
CA VAL A 210 -2.66 10.97 -8.56
C VAL A 210 -3.85 11.89 -8.26
N ARG A 211 -4.03 12.35 -7.02
CA ARG A 211 -5.16 13.24 -6.67
C ARG A 211 -5.10 14.60 -7.37
N GLN A 212 -3.91 15.05 -7.79
CA GLN A 212 -3.69 16.34 -8.45
C GLN A 212 -3.69 16.24 -9.99
N GLN A 213 -3.80 15.05 -10.57
CA GLN A 213 -3.81 14.84 -12.03
C GLN A 213 -5.09 15.37 -12.72
N GLY A 214 -6.11 15.77 -11.96
CA GLY A 214 -7.30 16.45 -12.49
C GLY A 214 -8.04 15.61 -13.54
N ARG A 215 -8.44 16.22 -14.67
CA ARG A 215 -9.20 15.55 -15.74
C ARG A 215 -8.38 14.55 -16.58
N ALA A 216 -7.07 14.42 -16.32
CA ALA A 216 -6.19 13.53 -17.10
C ALA A 216 -6.13 12.09 -16.53
N ALA A 217 -6.54 11.89 -15.28
CA ALA A 217 -6.54 10.59 -14.61
C ALA A 217 -7.95 10.01 -14.50
N ASP A 218 -8.03 8.70 -14.22
CA ASP A 218 -9.31 8.06 -13.92
C ASP A 218 -9.96 8.75 -12.69
N PRO A 219 -11.23 9.19 -12.79
CA PRO A 219 -11.91 9.85 -11.67
C PRO A 219 -12.03 8.96 -10.42
N GLY A 220 -12.14 7.65 -10.60
CA GLY A 220 -12.17 6.67 -9.51
C GLY A 220 -10.84 6.60 -8.78
N ASP A 221 -9.73 6.47 -9.52
CA ASP A 221 -8.37 6.50 -8.96
C ASP A 221 -8.09 7.81 -8.22
N CYS A 222 -8.54 8.95 -8.76
CA CYS A 222 -8.41 10.25 -8.10
C CYS A 222 -9.17 10.30 -6.76
N ALA A 223 -10.39 9.73 -6.73
CA ALA A 223 -11.22 9.69 -5.53
C ALA A 223 -10.61 8.76 -4.46
N LEU A 224 -10.14 7.58 -4.87
CA LEU A 224 -9.44 6.63 -3.99
C LEU A 224 -8.13 7.24 -3.44
N ALA A 225 -7.31 7.80 -4.33
CA ALA A 225 -6.05 8.44 -3.94
C ALA A 225 -6.28 9.59 -2.97
N ARG A 226 -7.31 10.42 -3.18
CA ARG A 226 -7.71 11.48 -2.26
C ARG A 226 -8.09 10.92 -0.90
N LYS A 227 -8.97 9.91 -0.85
CA LYS A 227 -9.42 9.27 0.40
C LYS A 227 -8.25 8.69 1.19
N PHE A 228 -7.39 7.91 0.55
CA PHE A 228 -6.27 7.26 1.21
C PHE A 228 -5.21 8.25 1.64
N TYR A 229 -4.88 9.23 0.79
CA TYR A 229 -3.97 10.30 1.15
C TYR A 229 -4.47 11.04 2.39
N ASP A 230 -5.73 11.49 2.40
CA ASP A 230 -6.28 12.29 3.50
C ASP A 230 -6.29 11.48 4.81
N ARG A 231 -6.56 10.16 4.75
CA ARG A 231 -6.51 9.26 5.92
C ARG A 231 -5.09 9.07 6.46
N ILE A 232 -4.12 8.79 5.59
CA ILE A 232 -2.72 8.62 5.97
C ILE A 232 -2.17 9.95 6.52
N ALA A 233 -2.47 11.06 5.84
CA ALA A 233 -2.09 12.41 6.24
C ALA A 233 -2.62 12.75 7.63
N ALA A 234 -3.89 12.43 7.93
CA ALA A 234 -4.45 12.67 9.25
C ALA A 234 -3.66 11.98 10.37
N VAL A 235 -3.19 10.74 10.16
CA VAL A 235 -2.37 10.03 11.16
C VAL A 235 -0.96 10.61 11.22
N VAL A 236 -0.32 10.85 10.08
CA VAL A 236 1.02 11.47 10.03
C VAL A 236 1.00 12.84 10.68
N ASP A 237 -0.09 13.60 10.57
CA ASP A 237 -0.23 14.92 11.17
C ASP A 237 -0.26 14.87 12.70
N THR A 238 -0.70 13.75 13.30
CA THR A 238 -0.67 13.51 14.76
C THR A 238 0.71 13.14 15.29
N VAL A 239 1.64 12.75 14.42
CA VAL A 239 3.03 12.48 14.82
C VAL A 239 3.70 13.83 15.06
N GLY A 240 3.93 14.15 16.33
CA GLY A 240 4.65 15.36 16.73
C GLY A 240 6.11 15.34 16.26
N PRO A 241 6.77 16.51 16.14
CA PRO A 241 8.18 16.56 15.84
C PRO A 241 8.94 15.76 16.90
N ALA A 242 9.84 14.88 16.44
CA ALA A 242 10.70 14.12 17.34
C ALA A 242 11.45 15.09 18.27
N GLY A 243 11.18 15.00 19.57
CA GLY A 243 11.95 15.64 20.64
C GLY A 243 11.55 17.07 21.03
N HIS A 244 10.52 17.23 21.85
CA HIS A 244 10.60 18.16 22.98
C HIS A 244 9.89 17.57 24.19
N ARG A 245 10.67 16.95 25.09
CA ARG A 245 10.23 16.72 26.46
C ARG A 245 10.15 18.09 27.13
N PRO A 246 8.98 18.56 27.63
CA PRO A 246 8.99 19.67 28.56
C PRO A 246 9.76 19.20 29.79
N GLN A 247 10.92 19.79 30.06
CA GLN A 247 11.52 19.70 31.38
C GLN A 247 10.52 20.33 32.34
N ALA A 248 9.81 19.49 33.10
CA ALA A 248 9.11 19.93 34.28
C ALA A 248 10.17 20.49 35.23
N ALA A 249 10.17 21.82 35.37
CA ALA A 249 10.94 22.51 36.39
C ALA A 249 10.41 22.12 37.78
N GLY A 250 11.33 21.63 38.63
CA GLY A 250 11.18 21.48 40.09
C GLY A 250 10.25 20.35 40.54
N HIS A 251 10.66 19.38 41.36
CA HIS A 251 11.27 19.61 42.67
C HIS A 251 12.25 18.48 43.04
N SER A 252 13.27 18.90 43.77
CA SER A 252 14.37 18.17 44.40
C SER A 252 13.98 16.90 45.18
N GLY A 253 14.80 15.85 45.09
CA GLY A 253 14.83 14.76 46.08
C GLY A 253 15.58 13.48 45.69
N HIS A 254 16.89 13.48 45.93
CA HIS A 254 17.72 12.35 46.42
C HIS A 254 17.94 11.05 45.58
N ALA A 255 19.20 10.92 45.11
CA ALA A 255 20.10 9.77 44.96
C ALA A 255 19.54 8.33 44.81
N GLY A 256 19.99 7.64 43.75
CA GLY A 256 20.01 6.17 43.68
C GLY A 256 20.33 5.59 42.31
N HIS A 257 21.49 4.94 42.21
CA HIS A 257 22.01 4.10 41.12
C HIS A 257 20.98 3.31 40.28
N ALA A 258 21.13 3.33 38.96
CA ALA A 258 21.35 2.15 38.09
C ALA A 258 21.16 2.54 36.62
N GLY A 259 22.16 2.25 35.79
CA GLY A 259 22.05 2.40 34.35
C GLY A 259 21.00 1.47 33.77
N HIS A 260 20.16 2.01 32.89
CA HIS A 260 19.58 1.30 31.76
C HIS A 260 19.52 2.31 30.62
N SER A 261 20.42 2.13 29.66
CA SER A 261 20.29 2.65 28.30
C SER A 261 19.02 2.06 27.69
N GLY A 262 17.89 2.73 27.94
CA GLY A 262 16.65 2.52 27.22
C GLY A 262 16.81 3.12 25.84
N ALA A 263 17.16 2.29 24.86
CA ALA A 263 16.96 2.62 23.46
C ALA A 263 15.50 3.05 23.30
N GLU A 264 15.30 4.33 23.01
CA GLU A 264 13.99 4.92 22.72
C GLU A 264 13.35 4.06 21.63
N ALA A 265 12.27 3.37 21.97
CA ALA A 265 11.60 2.46 21.06
C ALA A 265 11.25 3.25 19.78
N PRO A 266 11.59 2.73 18.58
CA PRO A 266 11.31 3.44 17.34
C PRO A 266 9.83 3.82 17.29
N GLN A 267 9.54 5.09 17.05
CA GLN A 267 8.16 5.58 16.92
C GLN A 267 7.47 4.79 15.81
N ARG A 268 6.65 3.82 16.23
CA ARG A 268 5.84 2.98 15.33
C ARG A 268 4.46 3.61 15.24
N ALA A 269 4.17 4.27 14.12
CA ALA A 269 2.84 4.79 13.86
C ALA A 269 1.94 3.64 13.38
N VAL A 270 0.73 3.51 13.93
CA VAL A 270 -0.25 2.55 13.42
C VAL A 270 -1.30 3.33 12.62
N ILE A 271 -1.41 3.02 11.33
CA ILE A 271 -2.29 3.68 10.37
C ILE A 271 -3.36 2.68 9.94
N VAL A 272 -4.58 2.85 10.47
CA VAL A 272 -5.72 2.02 10.08
C VAL A 272 -6.52 2.73 8.97
N ILE A 273 -6.53 2.13 7.79
CA ILE A 273 -7.37 2.54 6.65
C ILE A 273 -8.56 1.57 6.62
N ASP A 274 -9.64 1.91 7.33
CA ASP A 274 -10.84 1.08 7.34
C ASP A 274 -11.73 1.41 6.13
N ASP A 275 -11.62 0.59 5.09
CA ASP A 275 -12.47 0.64 3.88
C ASP A 275 -13.58 -0.42 3.90
N ARG A 276 -13.83 -1.09 5.03
CA ARG A 276 -14.91 -2.08 5.10
C ARG A 276 -16.26 -1.40 4.88
N PRO A 277 -17.17 -1.98 4.08
CA PRO A 277 -18.55 -1.50 4.01
C PRO A 277 -19.11 -1.54 5.43
N GLY A 278 -19.65 -0.41 5.89
CA GLY A 278 -20.17 -0.27 7.25
C GLY A 278 -21.09 -1.44 7.56
N ARG A 279 -20.78 -2.19 8.62
CA ARG A 279 -21.67 -3.25 9.12
C ARG A 279 -23.03 -2.59 9.33
N PRO A 280 -24.14 -3.10 8.75
CA PRO A 280 -25.45 -2.55 9.06
C PRO A 280 -25.60 -2.60 10.58
N ALA A 281 -25.93 -1.45 11.16
CA ALA A 281 -26.22 -1.32 12.57
C ALA A 281 -27.15 -2.48 12.93
N ALA A 282 -26.72 -3.32 13.86
CA ALA A 282 -27.56 -4.40 14.36
C ALA A 282 -28.87 -3.75 14.80
N ALA A 283 -29.93 -4.03 14.07
CA ALA A 283 -31.27 -3.65 14.47
C ALA A 283 -31.50 -4.32 15.82
N SER A 284 -31.43 -3.53 16.89
CA SER A 284 -31.98 -3.89 18.18
C SER A 284 -33.45 -4.20 17.94
N SER A 285 -33.77 -5.50 17.84
CA SER A 285 -35.15 -5.95 17.89
C SER A 285 -35.57 -6.02 19.36
N PRO A 286 -36.80 -5.59 19.66
CA PRO A 286 -37.33 -5.41 21.02
C PRO A 286 -37.52 -6.72 21.78
#